data_AF-A0A0C2FTQ9-F1
#
_entry.id   AF-A0A0C2FTQ9-F1
#
_cell.length_a   1.000
_cell.length_b   1.000
_cell.length_c   1.000
_cell.angle_alpha   90.00
_cell.angle_beta   90.00
_cell.angle_gamma   90.00
#
_symmetry.space_group_name_H-M   'P 1'
#
loop_
_entity.id
_entity.type
_entity.pdbx_description
1 polymer ?
#
loop_
_entity_poly.entity_id
_entity_poly.type
_entity_poly.pdbx_seq_one_letter_code
_entity_poly.pdbx_strand_id
1 'polypeptide(L)'
;MPPSMMRLASAAAILALSSSVQAASKYILEKTYDYNNFFYNFGYAHSPDPSHGFVDYIHPPDSNKFAYVTQNLTIRLGVDSENKYSTTSGGRKSVRMESGDTFTHGLFVANFSHLPAPACGAWPAFWMYGPDWPNNGEIDIYESWNNATYNQVTIHTSGGSKCTLADDPSKFTGKVLSYNCDNTIDNPPTQYPGTGCSIEEATGSAAATSPFANPNGGIYAVEWTEDHIKVWSWTHDSSGLPTDIGSGNPDPSRWGLPRSALSSTLTSAATVPATTLARALPP
;
A
#
# COMPACT_ATOMS: atom_id res chain seq x y z
N MET A 1 -32.14 3.98 -78.72
CA MET A 1 -31.02 3.09 -78.31
C MET A 1 -30.08 3.94 -77.45
N PRO A 2 -29.48 3.39 -76.37
CA PRO A 2 -29.95 3.45 -74.97
C PRO A 2 -29.19 4.52 -74.11
N PRO A 3 -29.42 4.62 -72.77
CA PRO A 3 -29.39 5.87 -72.00
C PRO A 3 -28.04 6.14 -71.31
N SER A 4 -27.80 7.37 -70.82
CA SER A 4 -26.74 7.57 -69.83
C SER A 4 -27.03 8.71 -68.84
N MET A 5 -27.46 8.26 -67.65
CA MET A 5 -27.06 8.68 -66.31
C MET A 5 -27.21 10.16 -65.88
N MET A 6 -28.35 10.38 -65.22
CA MET A 6 -28.50 11.28 -64.08
C MET A 6 -27.55 10.85 -62.95
N ARG A 7 -26.74 11.77 -62.39
CA ARG A 7 -26.19 11.64 -61.04
C ARG A 7 -26.27 12.98 -60.31
N LEU A 8 -27.30 13.09 -59.47
CA LEU A 8 -27.39 14.03 -58.36
C LEU A 8 -26.23 13.73 -57.39
N ALA A 9 -25.33 14.68 -57.20
CA ALA A 9 -24.37 14.64 -56.09
C ALA A 9 -25.09 15.15 -54.82
N SER A 10 -25.72 14.25 -54.09
CA SER A 10 -26.16 14.52 -52.72
C SER A 10 -24.93 14.51 -51.80
N ALA A 11 -24.50 15.68 -51.36
CA ALA A 11 -23.52 15.79 -50.28
C ALA A 11 -24.22 15.44 -48.96
N ALA A 12 -24.07 14.18 -48.52
CA ALA A 12 -24.49 13.75 -47.20
C ALA A 12 -23.52 14.35 -46.16
N ALA A 13 -24.03 15.23 -45.30
CA ALA A 13 -23.32 15.68 -44.12
C ALA A 13 -23.17 14.49 -43.14
N ILE A 14 -21.94 14.02 -42.95
CA ILE A 14 -21.63 13.03 -41.92
C ILE A 14 -21.55 13.79 -40.60
N LEU A 15 -22.61 13.68 -39.78
CA LEU A 15 -22.55 14.02 -38.36
C LEU A 15 -21.60 13.01 -37.69
N ALA A 16 -20.39 13.44 -37.35
CA ALA A 16 -19.52 12.70 -36.47
C ALA A 16 -20.13 12.73 -35.06
N LEU A 17 -20.86 11.68 -34.69
CA LEU A 17 -21.19 11.39 -33.30
C LEU A 17 -19.90 10.98 -32.60
N SER A 18 -19.25 11.95 -31.95
CA SER A 18 -18.22 11.68 -30.95
C SER A 18 -18.89 11.04 -29.74
N SER A 19 -19.03 9.71 -29.78
CA SER A 19 -19.29 8.92 -28.58
C SER A 19 -18.07 9.03 -27.68
N SER A 20 -18.17 9.86 -26.65
CA SER A 20 -17.27 9.79 -25.49
C SER A 20 -17.44 8.41 -24.87
N VAL A 21 -16.55 7.48 -25.21
CA VAL A 21 -16.42 6.23 -24.47
C VAL A 21 -15.92 6.64 -23.08
N GLN A 22 -16.86 6.79 -22.14
CA GLN A 22 -16.53 6.90 -20.73
C GLN A 22 -15.86 5.58 -20.38
N ALA A 23 -14.55 5.59 -20.16
CA ALA A 23 -13.84 4.40 -19.66
C ALA A 23 -14.55 3.98 -18.37
N ALA A 24 -15.10 2.76 -18.36
CA ALA A 24 -15.71 2.21 -17.17
C ALA A 24 -14.65 2.15 -16.07
N SER A 25 -14.99 2.64 -14.88
CA SER A 25 -14.11 2.55 -13.72
C SER A 25 -13.77 1.09 -13.43
N LYS A 26 -12.48 0.74 -13.32
CA LYS A 26 -12.05 -0.60 -12.91
C LYS A 26 -12.31 -0.85 -11.42
N TYR A 27 -12.41 0.21 -10.62
CA TYR A 27 -12.52 0.15 -9.15
C TYR A 27 -13.67 1.01 -8.65
N ILE A 28 -14.58 0.41 -7.87
CA ILE A 28 -15.65 1.14 -7.18
C ILE A 28 -15.30 1.31 -5.70
N LEU A 29 -15.57 2.49 -5.13
CA LEU A 29 -15.33 2.78 -3.71
C LEU A 29 -16.22 1.92 -2.82
N GLU A 30 -15.59 1.03 -2.05
CA GLU A 30 -16.26 0.18 -1.06
C GLU A 30 -16.31 0.87 0.30
N LYS A 31 -15.14 1.33 0.78
CA LYS A 31 -15.00 1.85 2.14
C LYS A 31 -14.09 3.06 2.18
N THR A 32 -14.46 4.05 3.00
CA THR A 32 -13.59 5.16 3.39
C THR A 32 -13.39 5.12 4.91
N TYR A 33 -12.14 5.08 5.36
CA TYR A 33 -11.77 5.28 6.76
C TYR A 33 -11.24 6.70 6.96
N ASP A 34 -11.91 7.46 7.81
CA ASP A 34 -11.59 8.85 8.11
C ASP A 34 -11.71 9.13 9.62
N TYR A 35 -11.49 10.38 10.03
CA TYR A 35 -11.56 10.78 11.43
C TYR A 35 -12.92 10.53 12.09
N ASN A 36 -14.02 10.44 11.33
CA ASN A 36 -15.35 10.20 11.88
C ASN A 36 -15.56 8.74 12.28
N ASN A 37 -14.87 7.81 11.61
CA ASN A 37 -15.18 6.39 11.70
C ASN A 37 -13.97 5.49 12.02
N PHE A 38 -12.74 6.00 11.99
CA PHE A 38 -11.53 5.19 12.14
C PHE A 38 -11.52 4.38 13.43
N PHE A 39 -11.71 5.03 14.59
CA PHE A 39 -11.71 4.36 15.90
C PHE A 39 -12.91 3.45 16.15
N TYR A 40 -13.92 3.47 15.26
CA TYR A 40 -15.02 2.52 15.28
C TYR A 40 -14.75 1.30 14.38
N ASN A 41 -14.03 1.49 13.27
CA ASN A 41 -13.73 0.43 12.31
C ASN A 41 -12.38 -0.26 12.56
N PHE A 42 -11.51 0.31 13.39
CA PHE A 42 -10.23 -0.30 13.79
C PHE A 42 -10.25 -0.65 15.27
N GLY A 43 -9.92 -1.90 15.59
CA GLY A 43 -9.71 -2.40 16.94
C GLY A 43 -8.29 -2.12 17.42
N TYR A 44 -8.13 -1.98 18.74
CA TYR A 44 -6.83 -1.95 19.39
C TYR A 44 -6.35 -3.40 19.59
N ALA A 45 -5.12 -3.70 19.21
CA ALA A 45 -4.53 -5.00 19.54
C ALA A 45 -4.42 -5.15 21.06
N HIS A 46 -4.81 -6.31 21.57
CA HIS A 46 -4.82 -6.63 23.01
C HIS A 46 -3.74 -7.63 23.42
N SER A 47 -2.98 -8.16 22.45
CA SER A 47 -1.94 -9.14 22.70
C SER A 47 -0.58 -8.49 22.95
N PRO A 48 0.35 -9.19 23.63
CA PRO A 48 1.77 -8.88 23.54
C PRO A 48 2.21 -8.77 22.08
N ASP A 49 3.29 -8.00 21.86
CA ASP A 49 3.82 -7.80 20.53
C ASP A 49 4.28 -9.12 19.90
N PRO A 50 3.71 -9.54 18.75
CA PRO A 50 4.07 -10.81 18.11
C PRO A 50 5.53 -10.84 17.65
N SER A 51 6.13 -9.69 17.33
CA SER A 51 7.55 -9.56 16.98
C SER A 51 8.46 -9.37 18.19
N HIS A 52 7.91 -9.47 19.42
CA HIS A 52 8.64 -9.42 20.68
C HIS A 52 9.40 -8.09 20.92
N GLY A 53 8.87 -6.97 20.42
CA GLY A 53 9.41 -5.64 20.67
C GLY A 53 9.25 -5.18 22.12
N PHE A 54 10.05 -4.16 22.51
CA PHE A 54 9.95 -3.49 23.81
C PHE A 54 8.81 -2.45 23.79
N VAL A 55 7.57 -2.92 23.67
CA VAL A 55 6.37 -2.11 23.49
C VAL A 55 5.21 -2.58 24.38
N ASP A 56 4.47 -1.62 24.91
CA ASP A 56 3.22 -1.85 25.65
C ASP A 56 2.05 -1.31 24.81
N TYR A 57 1.30 -2.19 24.13
CA TYR A 57 0.14 -1.78 23.34
C TYR A 57 -1.03 -1.47 24.26
N ILE A 58 -1.40 -0.19 24.31
CA ILE A 58 -2.45 0.30 25.21
C ILE A 58 -3.75 0.62 24.47
N HIS A 59 -4.85 0.59 25.21
CA HIS A 59 -6.20 0.87 24.71
C HIS A 59 -6.84 2.05 25.46
N PRO A 60 -7.99 2.58 25.01
CA PRO A 60 -8.74 3.58 25.77
C PRO A 60 -9.08 3.08 27.18
N PRO A 61 -9.05 3.95 28.21
CA PRO A 61 -8.80 5.39 28.11
C PRO A 61 -7.31 5.79 28.05
N ASP A 62 -6.38 4.88 28.37
CA ASP A 62 -4.94 5.21 28.47
C ASP A 62 -4.32 5.64 27.13
N SER A 63 -4.84 5.11 26.02
CA SER A 63 -4.39 5.44 24.66
C SER A 63 -4.84 6.82 24.17
N ASN A 64 -5.78 7.50 24.83
CA ASN A 64 -6.41 8.73 24.32
C ASN A 64 -5.43 9.90 24.12
N LYS A 65 -4.23 9.83 24.71
CA LYS A 65 -3.13 10.79 24.50
C LYS A 65 -2.23 10.47 23.31
N PHE A 66 -2.29 9.25 22.79
CA PHE A 66 -1.47 8.77 21.67
C PHE A 66 -2.29 8.43 20.42
N ALA A 67 -3.55 8.04 20.61
CA ALA A 67 -4.50 7.66 19.57
C ALA A 67 -5.75 8.53 19.69
N TYR A 68 -5.89 9.55 18.85
CA TYR A 68 -7.01 10.50 18.91
C TYR A 68 -7.23 11.23 17.58
N VAL A 69 -8.38 11.89 17.46
CA VAL A 69 -8.67 12.82 16.35
C VAL A 69 -8.12 14.21 16.71
N THR A 70 -7.25 14.75 15.86
CA THR A 70 -6.66 16.08 16.04
C THR A 70 -7.68 17.19 15.78
N GLN A 71 -7.33 18.43 16.17
CA GLN A 71 -8.15 19.60 15.85
C GLN A 71 -8.31 19.85 14.35
N ASN A 72 -7.37 19.35 13.54
CA ASN A 72 -7.41 19.45 12.08
C ASN A 72 -8.16 18.28 11.43
N LEU A 73 -8.96 17.52 12.20
CA LEU A 73 -9.75 16.39 11.72
C LEU A 73 -8.90 15.29 11.05
N THR A 74 -7.68 15.09 11.56
CA THR A 74 -6.81 13.98 11.18
C THR A 74 -6.69 12.97 12.31
N ILE A 75 -6.39 11.72 11.97
CA ILE A 75 -6.14 10.67 12.97
C ILE A 75 -4.68 10.74 13.38
N ARG A 76 -4.41 10.87 14.68
CA ARG A 76 -3.07 10.74 15.26
C ARG A 76 -2.95 9.36 15.89
N LEU A 77 -1.95 8.59 15.46
CA LEU A 77 -1.50 7.36 16.13
C LEU A 77 -0.02 7.52 16.50
N GLY A 78 0.30 7.51 17.79
CA GLY A 78 1.63 7.82 18.31
C GLY A 78 2.08 6.91 19.45
N VAL A 79 3.15 7.34 20.09
CA VAL A 79 3.83 6.62 21.19
C VAL A 79 4.07 7.57 22.35
N ASP A 80 4.37 7.01 23.51
CA ASP A 80 4.87 7.80 24.63
C ASP A 80 6.28 8.34 24.35
N SER A 81 6.39 9.66 24.23
CA SER A 81 7.66 10.37 24.04
C SER A 81 8.12 11.16 25.27
N GLU A 82 7.47 11.02 26.42
CA GLU A 82 7.70 11.83 27.62
C GLU A 82 8.32 11.01 28.75
N ASN A 83 7.86 9.78 28.94
CA ASN A 83 8.25 8.97 30.08
C ASN A 83 9.51 8.13 29.82
N LYS A 84 10.24 7.87 30.92
CA LYS A 84 11.35 6.92 30.97
C LYS A 84 10.84 5.55 31.41
N TYR A 85 11.34 4.51 30.78
CA TYR A 85 10.93 3.13 31.01
C TYR A 85 12.13 2.32 31.49
N SER A 86 11.93 1.47 32.51
CA SER A 86 12.93 0.49 32.91
C SER A 86 13.03 -0.59 31.84
N THR A 87 14.22 -1.14 31.59
CA THR A 87 14.42 -2.28 30.68
C THR A 87 13.69 -3.56 31.12
N THR A 88 13.19 -3.58 32.36
CA THR A 88 12.36 -4.67 32.93
C THR A 88 10.87 -4.36 32.94
N SER A 89 10.45 -3.20 32.40
CA SER A 89 9.02 -2.87 32.24
C SER A 89 8.42 -3.53 31.00
N GLY A 90 7.10 -3.40 30.81
CA GLY A 90 6.39 -3.95 29.66
C GLY A 90 6.75 -3.33 28.30
N GLY A 91 7.51 -2.23 28.28
CA GLY A 91 7.87 -1.53 27.05
C GLY A 91 7.39 -0.09 27.00
N ARG A 92 7.78 0.63 25.95
CA ARG A 92 7.26 1.98 25.69
C ARG A 92 5.81 1.88 25.22
N LYS A 93 4.93 2.70 25.78
CA LYS A 93 3.51 2.70 25.38
C LYS A 93 3.31 3.13 23.93
N SER A 94 2.52 2.36 23.19
CA SER A 94 2.16 2.58 21.78
C SER A 94 0.75 2.05 21.50
N VAL A 95 0.31 2.15 20.25
CA VAL A 95 -0.93 1.54 19.76
C VAL A 95 -0.67 0.72 18.50
N ARG A 96 -1.40 -0.38 18.35
CA ARG A 96 -1.49 -1.18 17.13
C ARG A 96 -2.97 -1.28 16.76
N MET A 97 -3.31 -0.79 15.58
CA MET A 97 -4.69 -0.68 15.09
C MET A 97 -4.92 -1.70 13.97
N GLU A 98 -5.96 -2.52 14.10
CA GLU A 98 -6.31 -3.57 13.13
C GLU A 98 -7.73 -3.33 12.61
N SER A 99 -7.94 -3.39 11.29
CA SER A 99 -9.27 -3.18 10.72
C SER A 99 -10.22 -4.31 11.09
N GLY A 100 -11.47 -3.98 11.41
CA GLY A 100 -12.54 -4.96 11.56
C GLY A 100 -13.01 -5.54 10.23
N ASP A 101 -12.81 -4.82 9.13
CA ASP A 101 -13.07 -5.29 7.78
C ASP A 101 -11.87 -6.07 7.24
N THR A 102 -12.13 -7.07 6.39
CA THR A 102 -11.13 -7.84 5.65
C THR A 102 -11.41 -7.81 4.15
N PHE A 103 -10.37 -7.97 3.34
CA PHE A 103 -10.45 -7.89 1.89
C PHE A 103 -9.60 -8.99 1.26
N THR A 104 -10.07 -9.58 0.16
CA THR A 104 -9.32 -10.62 -0.58
C THR A 104 -8.58 -10.04 -1.78
N HIS A 105 -9.00 -8.88 -2.29
CA HIS A 105 -8.33 -8.15 -3.35
C HIS A 105 -8.79 -6.70 -3.34
N GLY A 106 -8.02 -5.85 -4.00
CA GLY A 106 -8.47 -4.49 -4.18
C GLY A 106 -7.43 -3.48 -4.57
N LEU A 107 -7.89 -2.24 -4.64
CA LEU A 107 -7.02 -1.08 -4.57
C LEU A 107 -7.13 -0.48 -3.17
N PHE A 108 -6.00 -0.28 -2.52
CA PHE A 108 -5.92 0.28 -1.17
C PHE A 108 -5.13 1.57 -1.26
N VAL A 109 -5.68 2.67 -0.74
CA VAL A 109 -5.01 3.97 -0.79
C VAL A 109 -5.00 4.56 0.61
N ALA A 110 -3.81 4.84 1.12
CA ALA A 110 -3.59 5.49 2.41
C ALA A 110 -2.89 6.83 2.19
N ASN A 111 -3.53 7.90 2.67
CA ASN A 111 -2.97 9.25 2.62
C ASN A 111 -2.53 9.69 4.03
N PHE A 112 -1.23 9.87 4.21
CA PHE A 112 -0.61 10.25 5.48
C PHE A 112 -0.22 11.72 5.43
N SER A 113 -0.62 12.50 6.43
CA SER A 113 -0.10 13.87 6.63
C SER A 113 1.26 13.90 7.33
N HIS A 114 1.70 12.78 7.90
CA HIS A 114 2.97 12.62 8.59
C HIS A 114 3.29 11.12 8.74
N LEU A 115 4.54 10.73 8.55
CA LEU A 115 5.04 9.36 8.81
C LEU A 115 6.07 9.38 9.96
N PRO A 116 6.20 8.31 10.76
CA PRO A 116 7.19 8.28 11.84
C PRO A 116 8.61 8.53 11.32
N ALA A 117 9.34 9.45 11.95
CA ALA A 117 10.73 9.71 11.61
C ALA A 117 11.64 8.54 12.02
N PRO A 118 12.73 8.25 11.28
CA PRO A 118 13.72 7.27 11.68
C PRO A 118 14.29 7.61 13.06
N ALA A 119 14.30 6.62 13.95
CA ALA A 119 14.78 6.76 15.31
C ALA A 119 15.27 5.42 15.83
N CYS A 120 16.42 5.41 16.53
CA CYS A 120 16.94 4.22 17.20
C CYS A 120 15.86 3.54 18.06
N GLY A 121 15.65 2.24 17.83
CA GLY A 121 14.67 1.42 18.54
C GLY A 121 13.24 1.52 18.03
N ALA A 122 12.93 2.40 17.07
CA ALA A 122 11.62 2.45 16.42
C ALA A 122 11.50 1.39 15.33
N TRP A 123 10.30 0.81 15.18
CA TRP A 123 9.93 -0.08 14.08
C TRP A 123 8.46 0.21 13.69
N PRO A 124 8.20 1.27 12.90
CA PRO A 124 6.86 1.57 12.43
C PRO A 124 6.46 0.70 11.24
N ALA A 125 5.19 0.31 11.19
CA ALA A 125 4.62 -0.46 10.07
C ALA A 125 3.22 0.03 9.66
N PHE A 126 2.95 0.05 8.35
CA PHE A 126 1.61 0.04 7.74
C PHE A 126 1.59 -1.12 6.75
N TRP A 127 0.74 -2.10 7.03
CA TRP A 127 0.81 -3.43 6.43
C TRP A 127 -0.57 -4.08 6.40
N MET A 128 -0.69 -5.16 5.64
CA MET A 128 -1.89 -5.99 5.51
C MET A 128 -1.51 -7.44 5.77
N TYR A 129 -2.37 -8.22 6.43
CA TYR A 129 -2.12 -9.64 6.67
C TYR A 129 -3.39 -10.47 6.70
N GLY A 130 -3.24 -11.76 6.42
CA GLY A 130 -4.28 -12.76 6.58
C GLY A 130 -4.24 -13.45 7.95
N PRO A 131 -5.34 -14.13 8.36
CA PRO A 131 -5.33 -14.97 9.56
C PRO A 131 -4.29 -16.09 9.45
N ASP A 132 -3.90 -16.74 10.55
CA ASP A 132 -2.94 -17.88 10.51
C ASP A 132 -1.62 -17.53 9.79
N TRP A 133 -0.99 -16.43 10.21
CA TRP A 133 0.28 -15.97 9.66
C TRP A 133 1.40 -17.02 9.82
N PRO A 134 2.28 -17.24 8.82
CA PRO A 134 2.33 -16.57 7.51
C PRO A 134 1.54 -17.31 6.41
N ASN A 135 0.67 -18.27 6.75
CA ASN A 135 0.01 -19.13 5.76
C ASN A 135 -0.99 -18.40 4.87
N ASN A 136 -1.59 -17.30 5.34
CA ASN A 136 -2.42 -16.42 4.51
C ASN A 136 -1.72 -15.11 4.14
N GLY A 137 -0.40 -15.07 4.27
CA GLY A 137 0.46 -14.01 3.77
C GLY A 137 0.39 -12.68 4.51
N GLU A 138 1.33 -11.82 4.12
CA GLU A 138 1.53 -10.46 4.61
C GLU A 138 2.05 -9.57 3.48
N ILE A 139 1.62 -8.31 3.47
CA ILE A 139 2.12 -7.26 2.58
C ILE A 139 2.50 -6.06 3.44
N ASP A 140 3.79 -5.82 3.60
CA ASP A 140 4.34 -4.65 4.28
C ASP A 140 4.51 -3.52 3.28
N ILE A 141 3.75 -2.45 3.48
CA ILE A 141 3.61 -1.34 2.52
C ILE A 141 4.57 -0.21 2.92
N TYR A 142 4.58 0.08 4.22
CA TYR A 142 5.56 0.93 4.87
C TYR A 142 6.13 0.15 6.04
N GLU A 143 7.40 -0.21 5.98
CA GLU A 143 8.11 -0.84 7.08
C GLU A 143 9.57 -0.38 7.08
N SER A 144 10.05 -0.01 8.26
CA SER A 144 11.44 0.37 8.48
C SER A 144 11.77 0.19 9.96
N TRP A 145 13.06 0.23 10.29
CA TRP A 145 13.50 0.13 11.67
C TRP A 145 14.72 0.99 11.95
N ASN A 146 14.87 1.37 13.22
CA ASN A 146 15.99 2.16 13.72
C ASN A 146 16.19 3.45 12.88
N ASN A 147 17.42 3.68 12.43
CA ASN A 147 17.80 4.80 11.59
C ASN A 147 17.88 4.39 10.10
N ALA A 148 17.07 3.42 9.67
CA ALA A 148 16.97 3.07 8.26
C ALA A 148 16.68 4.33 7.43
N THR A 149 17.33 4.42 6.27
CA THR A 149 17.24 5.59 5.37
C THR A 149 16.30 5.34 4.20
N TYR A 150 15.58 4.22 4.22
CA TYR A 150 14.64 3.80 3.20
C TYR A 150 13.47 3.04 3.82
N ASN A 151 12.36 3.03 3.10
CA ASN A 151 11.25 2.12 3.34
C ASN A 151 11.53 0.78 2.66
N GLN A 152 11.09 -0.32 3.28
CA GLN A 152 11.15 -1.65 2.73
C GLN A 152 9.73 -2.17 2.48
N VAL A 153 9.41 -2.44 1.22
CA VAL A 153 8.16 -3.11 0.85
C VAL A 153 8.43 -4.61 0.83
N THR A 154 7.78 -5.36 1.73
CA THR A 154 8.02 -6.79 1.90
C THR A 154 6.74 -7.59 1.67
N ILE A 155 6.88 -8.80 1.12
CA ILE A 155 5.79 -9.77 1.04
C ILE A 155 6.26 -11.05 1.72
N HIS A 156 5.40 -11.54 2.63
CA HIS A 156 5.60 -12.80 3.32
C HIS A 156 4.56 -13.83 2.87
N THR A 157 5.01 -15.07 2.70
CA THR A 157 4.20 -16.24 2.34
C THR A 157 4.73 -17.47 3.08
N SER A 158 4.06 -18.61 2.94
CA SER A 158 4.54 -19.90 3.46
C SER A 158 4.35 -21.02 2.44
N GLY A 159 4.77 -22.24 2.80
CA GLY A 159 4.38 -23.47 2.11
C GLY A 159 5.30 -23.91 0.96
N GLY A 160 6.56 -23.48 0.97
CA GLY A 160 7.51 -23.70 -0.12
C GLY A 160 7.14 -22.90 -1.37
N SER A 161 6.57 -21.70 -1.20
CA SER A 161 6.00 -20.94 -2.31
C SER A 161 7.06 -20.67 -3.39
N LYS A 162 6.67 -20.82 -4.67
CA LYS A 162 7.48 -20.35 -5.81
C LYS A 162 7.33 -18.84 -6.01
N CYS A 163 6.86 -18.13 -4.99
CA CYS A 163 6.65 -16.71 -5.05
C CYS A 163 8.01 -16.04 -4.92
N THR A 164 8.59 -15.68 -6.05
CA THR A 164 9.90 -15.03 -6.10
C THR A 164 9.83 -13.75 -6.92
N LEU A 165 10.46 -12.70 -6.42
CA LEU A 165 10.70 -11.49 -7.18
C LEU A 165 11.71 -11.77 -8.31
N ALA A 166 11.46 -11.16 -9.47
CA ALA A 166 12.45 -11.03 -10.52
C ALA A 166 12.92 -9.57 -10.55
N ASP A 167 14.23 -9.34 -10.53
CA ASP A 167 14.80 -7.99 -10.64
C ASP A 167 14.62 -7.48 -12.07
N ASP A 168 13.50 -6.79 -12.32
CA ASP A 168 13.12 -6.27 -13.63
C ASP A 168 12.80 -4.77 -13.54
N PRO A 169 13.75 -3.89 -13.93
CA PRO A 169 13.55 -2.44 -13.89
C PRO A 169 12.47 -1.95 -14.87
N SER A 170 11.95 -2.81 -15.76
CA SER A 170 10.78 -2.49 -16.58
C SER A 170 9.44 -2.66 -15.83
N LYS A 171 9.46 -3.22 -14.62
CA LYS A 171 8.25 -3.54 -13.82
C LYS A 171 8.11 -2.68 -12.58
N PHE A 172 9.21 -2.28 -11.96
CA PHE A 172 9.21 -1.43 -10.77
C PHE A 172 10.50 -0.60 -10.67
N THR A 173 10.49 0.43 -9.82
CA THR A 173 11.64 1.34 -9.66
C THR A 173 12.53 1.06 -8.44
N GLY A 174 12.04 0.28 -7.48
CA GLY A 174 12.79 -0.10 -6.29
C GLY A 174 13.94 -1.07 -6.58
N LYS A 175 14.68 -1.44 -5.54
CA LYS A 175 15.80 -2.38 -5.63
C LYS A 175 15.50 -3.63 -4.80
N VAL A 176 15.64 -4.81 -5.41
CA VAL A 176 15.42 -6.08 -4.71
C VAL A 176 16.51 -6.28 -3.64
N LEU A 177 16.07 -6.60 -2.41
CA LEU A 177 16.93 -6.93 -1.27
C LEU A 177 16.95 -8.45 -1.02
N SER A 178 15.78 -9.09 -1.09
CA SER A 178 15.60 -10.53 -0.97
C SER A 178 14.57 -11.01 -1.99
N TYR A 179 14.75 -12.23 -2.52
CA TYR A 179 14.01 -12.67 -3.70
C TYR A 179 12.81 -13.56 -3.38
N ASN A 180 12.91 -14.48 -2.42
CA ASN A 180 11.87 -15.47 -2.18
C ASN A 180 10.91 -14.98 -1.09
N CYS A 181 9.62 -15.01 -1.34
CA CYS A 181 8.63 -14.50 -0.41
C CYS A 181 8.29 -15.49 0.71
N ASP A 182 8.81 -16.71 0.67
CA ASP A 182 8.55 -17.72 1.70
C ASP A 182 9.38 -17.47 2.97
N ASN A 183 8.69 -17.40 4.12
CA ASN A 183 9.29 -17.12 5.42
C ASN A 183 10.19 -18.22 5.98
N THR A 184 10.18 -19.41 5.39
CA THR A 184 11.02 -20.54 5.83
C THR A 184 12.37 -20.59 5.13
N ILE A 185 12.60 -19.73 4.13
CA ILE A 185 13.83 -19.72 3.34
C ILE A 185 15.01 -19.19 4.17
N ASP A 186 16.10 -19.96 4.14
CA ASP A 186 17.39 -19.60 4.72
C ASP A 186 18.46 -19.65 3.62
N ASN A 187 18.83 -18.48 3.10
CA ASN A 187 19.83 -18.33 2.04
C ASN A 187 20.72 -17.10 2.32
N PRO A 188 21.61 -17.20 3.31
CA PRO A 188 22.50 -16.10 3.68
C PRO A 188 23.52 -15.79 2.56
N PRO A 189 23.99 -14.53 2.44
CA PRO A 189 23.71 -13.40 3.33
C PRO A 189 22.47 -12.60 2.93
N THR A 190 21.71 -13.02 1.92
CA THR A 190 20.65 -12.23 1.30
C THR A 190 19.27 -12.46 1.90
N GLN A 191 19.04 -13.60 2.55
CA GLN A 191 17.74 -13.93 3.14
C GLN A 191 17.91 -14.87 4.32
N TYR A 192 17.22 -14.57 5.42
CA TYR A 192 17.12 -15.41 6.61
C TYR A 192 15.65 -15.78 6.87
N PRO A 193 15.36 -16.81 7.68
CA PRO A 193 13.99 -17.13 8.07
C PRO A 193 13.26 -15.90 8.62
N GLY A 194 12.03 -15.68 8.15
CA GLY A 194 11.19 -14.53 8.48
C GLY A 194 11.46 -13.25 7.67
N THR A 195 12.41 -13.24 6.73
CA THR A 195 12.72 -12.03 5.93
C THR A 195 11.68 -11.74 4.83
N GLY A 196 11.05 -12.77 4.26
CA GLY A 196 10.22 -12.60 3.05
C GLY A 196 11.01 -12.08 1.84
N CYS A 197 10.29 -11.64 0.81
CA CYS A 197 10.87 -11.01 -0.37
C CYS A 197 10.66 -9.50 -0.28
N SER A 198 11.75 -8.75 -0.39
CA SER A 198 11.76 -7.33 -0.03
C SER A 198 12.34 -6.49 -1.15
N ILE A 199 11.71 -5.33 -1.37
CA ILE A 199 12.17 -4.29 -2.28
C ILE A 199 12.40 -3.02 -1.47
N GLU A 200 13.62 -2.50 -1.54
CA GLU A 200 13.96 -1.16 -1.09
C GLU A 200 13.22 -0.14 -1.96
N GLU A 201 12.36 0.64 -1.34
CA GLU A 201 11.61 1.67 -2.03
C GLU A 201 12.53 2.82 -2.45
N ALA A 202 12.26 3.33 -3.66
CA ALA A 202 12.74 4.62 -4.14
C ALA A 202 14.27 4.75 -4.18
N THR A 203 14.86 3.99 -5.09
CA THR A 203 16.27 4.13 -5.45
C THR A 203 16.46 5.14 -6.59
N GLY A 204 17.68 5.67 -6.72
CA GLY A 204 18.04 6.57 -7.82
C GLY A 204 17.21 7.86 -7.86
N SER A 205 16.74 8.27 -9.05
CA SER A 205 15.91 9.47 -9.22
C SER A 205 14.54 9.37 -8.56
N ALA A 206 14.07 8.15 -8.31
CA ALA A 206 12.79 7.88 -7.67
C ALA A 206 12.82 8.22 -6.17
N ALA A 207 13.99 8.20 -5.52
CA ALA A 207 14.22 8.53 -4.12
C ALA A 207 13.65 9.90 -3.70
N ALA A 208 13.81 10.91 -4.56
CA ALA A 208 13.41 12.28 -4.28
C ALA A 208 11.89 12.49 -4.11
N THR A 209 11.09 11.50 -4.51
CA THR A 209 9.62 11.56 -4.47
C THR A 209 9.02 10.49 -3.56
N SER A 210 9.84 9.77 -2.78
CA SER A 210 9.35 8.87 -1.75
C SER A 210 8.82 9.66 -0.55
N PRO A 211 7.68 9.26 0.02
CA PRO A 211 7.19 9.84 1.26
C PRO A 211 7.87 9.25 2.51
N PHE A 212 8.79 8.28 2.38
CA PHE A 212 9.53 7.72 3.51
C PHE A 212 10.17 8.83 4.38
N ALA A 213 9.90 8.79 5.69
CA ALA A 213 10.37 9.77 6.66
C ALA A 213 10.02 11.24 6.33
N ASN A 214 9.12 11.51 5.36
CA ASN A 214 8.75 12.86 4.99
C ASN A 214 7.86 13.47 6.09
N PRO A 215 8.21 14.64 6.66
CA PRO A 215 7.42 15.28 7.71
C PRO A 215 6.05 15.76 7.22
N ASN A 216 5.88 15.94 5.91
CA ASN A 216 4.59 16.25 5.28
C ASN A 216 3.83 14.98 4.85
N GLY A 217 4.41 13.80 5.09
CA GLY A 217 3.84 12.52 4.70
C GLY A 217 3.75 12.32 3.19
N GLY A 218 2.68 11.68 2.76
CA GLY A 218 2.42 11.34 1.36
C GLY A 218 1.40 10.22 1.22
N ILE A 219 1.35 9.63 0.03
CA ILE A 219 0.36 8.63 -0.33
C ILE A 219 1.05 7.32 -0.62
N TYR A 220 0.54 6.23 -0.06
CA TYR A 220 0.82 4.87 -0.48
C TYR A 220 -0.43 4.27 -1.13
N ALA A 221 -0.23 3.55 -2.23
CA ALA A 221 -1.28 2.80 -2.89
C ALA A 221 -0.85 1.37 -3.17
N VAL A 222 -1.73 0.40 -2.90
CA VAL A 222 -1.52 -1.02 -3.18
C VAL A 222 -2.61 -1.51 -4.12
N GLU A 223 -2.22 -2.02 -5.29
CA GLU A 223 -3.13 -2.79 -6.14
C GLU A 223 -2.83 -4.28 -5.93
N TRP A 224 -3.80 -4.98 -5.35
CA TRP A 224 -3.76 -6.43 -5.12
C TRP A 224 -4.84 -7.11 -5.96
N THR A 225 -4.39 -7.95 -6.88
CA THR A 225 -5.22 -8.79 -7.76
C THR A 225 -4.72 -10.23 -7.71
N GLU A 226 -5.41 -11.14 -8.40
CA GLU A 226 -4.95 -12.53 -8.54
C GLU A 226 -3.61 -12.63 -9.28
N ASP A 227 -3.30 -11.66 -10.14
CA ASP A 227 -2.11 -11.68 -11.01
C ASP A 227 -0.91 -10.94 -10.42
N HIS A 228 -1.15 -9.94 -9.57
CA HIS A 228 -0.08 -9.09 -9.07
C HIS A 228 -0.42 -8.37 -7.78
N ILE A 229 0.64 -8.02 -7.06
CA ILE A 229 0.67 -7.01 -6.00
C ILE A 229 1.61 -5.91 -6.46
N LYS A 230 1.13 -4.67 -6.48
CA LYS A 230 1.93 -3.49 -6.83
C LYS A 230 1.78 -2.42 -5.76
N VAL A 231 2.89 -1.82 -5.37
CA VAL A 231 2.93 -0.74 -4.38
C VAL A 231 3.51 0.50 -5.02
N TRP A 232 2.76 1.60 -4.98
CA TRP A 232 3.21 2.93 -5.36
C TRP A 232 3.30 3.84 -4.14
N SER A 233 4.14 4.86 -4.26
CA SER A 233 4.23 5.92 -3.27
C SER A 233 4.65 7.24 -3.86
N TRP A 234 4.13 8.32 -3.27
CA TRP A 234 4.40 9.68 -3.67
C TRP A 234 4.36 10.61 -2.46
N THR A 235 5.23 11.61 -2.44
CA THR A 235 5.00 12.84 -1.67
C THR A 235 3.82 13.61 -2.27
N HIS A 236 3.12 14.42 -1.46
CA HIS A 236 1.97 15.20 -1.96
C HIS A 236 2.34 16.23 -3.03
N ASP A 237 3.60 16.69 -3.05
CA ASP A 237 4.14 17.65 -4.00
C ASP A 237 4.83 17.00 -5.21
N SER A 238 4.80 15.66 -5.30
CA SER A 238 5.41 14.93 -6.41
C SER A 238 4.73 15.27 -7.73
N SER A 239 5.51 15.68 -8.74
CA SER A 239 5.02 15.88 -10.11
C SER A 239 4.51 14.59 -10.78
N GLY A 240 4.84 13.43 -10.22
CA GLY A 240 4.37 12.12 -10.66
C GLY A 240 3.12 11.62 -9.92
N LEU A 241 2.58 12.38 -8.96
CA LEU A 241 1.36 12.00 -8.24
C LEU A 241 0.14 12.05 -9.20
N PRO A 242 -0.55 10.91 -9.44
CA PRO A 242 -1.70 10.88 -10.33
C PRO A 242 -2.89 11.67 -9.76
N THR A 243 -3.50 12.52 -10.59
CA THR A 243 -4.62 13.40 -10.19
C THR A 243 -5.94 12.67 -9.94
N ASP A 244 -6.06 11.44 -10.43
CA ASP A 244 -7.22 10.58 -10.24
C ASP A 244 -7.19 9.83 -8.91
N ILE A 245 -6.06 9.83 -8.19
CA ILE A 245 -5.98 9.32 -6.82
C ILE A 245 -6.98 10.10 -5.98
N GLY A 246 -7.98 9.36 -5.51
CA GLY A 246 -9.00 9.90 -4.65
C GLY A 246 -10.17 10.62 -5.33
N SER A 247 -10.23 10.58 -6.66
CA SER A 247 -11.37 11.07 -7.45
C SER A 247 -12.63 10.21 -7.31
N GLY A 248 -12.54 9.04 -6.67
CA GLY A 248 -13.59 8.01 -6.66
C GLY A 248 -13.60 7.11 -7.90
N ASN A 249 -12.76 7.40 -8.91
CA ASN A 249 -12.56 6.59 -10.11
C ASN A 249 -11.06 6.48 -10.46
N PRO A 250 -10.26 5.78 -9.63
CA PRO A 250 -8.82 5.62 -9.89
C PRO A 250 -8.54 4.62 -11.03
N ASP A 251 -7.49 4.90 -11.80
CA ASP A 251 -6.95 4.05 -12.87
C ASP A 251 -5.43 3.83 -12.70
N PRO A 252 -5.02 2.78 -11.96
CA PRO A 252 -3.62 2.45 -11.74
C PRO A 252 -2.81 2.18 -13.01
N SER A 253 -3.45 1.88 -14.15
CA SER A 253 -2.72 1.64 -15.41
C SER A 253 -2.00 2.89 -15.92
N ARG A 254 -2.38 4.07 -15.41
CA ARG A 254 -1.85 5.37 -15.81
C ARG A 254 -0.88 5.98 -14.79
N TRP A 255 -0.62 5.28 -13.69
CA TRP A 255 0.20 5.79 -12.57
C TRP A 255 1.71 5.62 -12.79
N GLY A 256 2.11 5.00 -13.89
CA GLY A 256 3.51 4.68 -14.18
C GLY A 256 4.01 3.46 -13.42
N LEU A 257 5.33 3.27 -13.39
CA LEU A 257 5.95 2.13 -12.70
C LEU A 257 5.74 2.23 -11.18
N PRO A 258 5.30 1.14 -10.52
CA PRO A 258 5.27 1.07 -9.06
C PRO A 258 6.67 1.07 -8.46
N ARG A 259 6.74 1.33 -7.15
CA ARG A 259 7.99 1.19 -6.36
C ARG A 259 8.36 -0.27 -6.20
N SER A 260 7.37 -1.12 -5.96
CA SER A 260 7.49 -2.56 -5.80
C SER A 260 6.41 -3.26 -6.61
N ALA A 261 6.77 -4.36 -7.27
CA ALA A 261 5.81 -5.20 -7.97
C ALA A 261 6.19 -6.67 -7.83
N LEU A 262 5.20 -7.48 -7.47
CA LEU A 262 5.21 -8.92 -7.53
C LEU A 262 4.16 -9.35 -8.57
N SER A 263 4.53 -10.20 -9.52
CA SER A 263 3.61 -10.72 -10.52
C SER A 263 3.70 -12.23 -10.63
N SER A 264 2.57 -12.87 -10.92
CA SER A 264 2.39 -14.32 -11.08
C SER A 264 3.06 -14.91 -12.33
N THR A 265 3.97 -14.21 -13.01
CA THR A 265 4.75 -14.81 -14.13
C THR A 265 5.81 -15.80 -13.65
N LEU A 266 5.37 -16.81 -12.89
CA LEU A 266 5.93 -18.14 -12.78
C LEU A 266 4.75 -19.15 -12.85
N THR A 267 4.47 -19.60 -14.08
CA THR A 267 3.55 -20.69 -14.51
C THR A 267 2.01 -20.44 -14.53
N SER A 268 1.54 -20.04 -15.72
CA SER A 268 0.24 -20.28 -16.41
C SER A 268 -1.12 -19.94 -15.75
N ALA A 269 -1.75 -18.90 -16.34
CA ALA A 269 -3.15 -18.78 -16.81
C ALA A 269 -4.33 -18.92 -15.81
N ALA A 270 -5.05 -17.83 -15.57
CA ALA A 270 -6.47 -17.60 -15.94
C ALA A 270 -6.93 -16.21 -15.44
N THR A 271 -8.03 -15.71 -16.00
CA THR A 271 -8.48 -14.31 -16.02
C THR A 271 -9.33 -13.90 -14.80
N VAL A 272 -9.18 -12.65 -14.34
CA VAL A 272 -9.73 -12.02 -13.12
C VAL A 272 -11.16 -11.44 -13.25
N PRO A 273 -12.08 -11.61 -12.28
CA PRO A 273 -13.23 -10.74 -12.06
C PRO A 273 -12.94 -9.61 -11.04
N ALA A 274 -13.62 -8.46 -11.22
CA ALA A 274 -13.36 -7.15 -10.57
C ALA A 274 -13.17 -7.16 -9.03
N THR A 275 -12.28 -6.29 -8.54
CA THR A 275 -11.83 -6.25 -7.13
C THR A 275 -12.09 -4.90 -6.43
N THR A 276 -12.26 -4.96 -5.12
CA THR A 276 -12.85 -3.96 -4.19
C THR A 276 -11.91 -2.76 -3.89
N LEU A 277 -12.39 -1.52 -3.69
CA LEU A 277 -11.53 -0.37 -3.28
C LEU A 277 -11.74 -0.03 -1.79
N ALA A 278 -10.71 -0.18 -0.95
CA ALA A 278 -10.74 0.30 0.44
C ALA A 278 -9.79 1.50 0.61
N ARG A 279 -10.34 2.65 0.99
CA ARG A 279 -9.63 3.94 1.04
C ARG A 279 -9.48 4.36 2.50
N ALA A 280 -8.29 4.71 2.95
CA ALA A 280 -8.07 5.43 4.21
C ALA A 280 -7.67 6.86 3.85
N LEU A 281 -8.58 7.80 4.09
CA LEU A 281 -8.37 9.21 3.79
C LEU A 281 -8.56 10.05 5.04
N PRO A 282 -7.74 11.08 5.23
CA PRO A 282 -8.22 12.28 5.86
C PRO A 282 -9.01 13.14 4.83
N PRO A 283 -9.94 13.99 5.30
CA PRO A 283 -10.58 15.02 4.48
C PRO A 283 -9.55 15.95 3.82
#